data_AF-A0A7S3VAU2-F1
#
_entry.id   AF-A0A7S3VAU2-F1
#
_cell.length_a   1.000
_cell.length_b   1.000
_cell.length_c   1.000
_cell.angle_alpha   90.00
_cell.angle_beta   90.00
_cell.angle_gamma   90.00
#
_symmetry.space_group_name_H-M   'P 1'
#
loop_
_entity.id
_entity.type
_entity.pdbx_description
1 polymer ?
#
loop_
_entity_poly.entity_id
_entity_poly.type
_entity_poly.pdbx_seq_one_letter_code
_entity_poly.pdbx_strand_id
1 'polypeptide(L)'
;QKVLKSMSIDVGNNTNNENGEGGINKNNGLSPAAIIYIRTLCDMIVTSSSLSDVRKSTLLSSIVPDVTVLGQVLQHSISKLQTIREEVDDMEVDDDVTQEALTTFEAKEDAQCFVCLHLLKLCSVNNGGNNVSNVNVVDLREEGSRRHFSSIIHHILCDSETHEGLVEGSVHALSASHEDESSFLLSVSEIIAIVVDTHEEESGSGVDGGAIGSGKKMSRSDRMEQYLRGIEIISVALEKTSRKMSSNAILRNFSSIILNAITDASL
;
A
#
# COMPACT_ATOMS: atom_id res chain seq x y z
N GLN A 1 -6.44 -25.05 -10.91
CA GLN A 1 -5.20 -24.52 -10.29
C GLN A 1 -5.36 -23.01 -10.21
N LYS A 2 -5.32 -22.40 -9.02
CA LYS A 2 -5.45 -20.94 -8.85
C LYS A 2 -4.21 -20.28 -9.46
N VAL A 3 -4.36 -19.48 -10.52
CA VAL A 3 -3.24 -18.90 -11.30
C VAL A 3 -2.28 -18.08 -10.42
N LEU A 4 -2.84 -17.27 -9.53
CA LEU A 4 -2.06 -16.52 -8.53
C LEU A 4 -1.41 -17.41 -7.46
N LYS A 5 -2.04 -18.52 -7.07
CA LYS A 5 -1.47 -19.45 -6.07
C LYS A 5 -0.26 -20.21 -6.62
N SER A 6 -0.26 -20.56 -7.90
CA SER A 6 0.90 -21.16 -8.56
C SER A 6 2.01 -20.17 -8.87
N MET A 7 1.73 -18.86 -8.82
CA MET A 7 2.70 -17.81 -9.15
C MET A 7 3.33 -17.14 -7.93
N SER A 8 2.79 -17.36 -6.72
CA SER A 8 3.09 -16.46 -5.60
C SER A 8 3.45 -17.07 -4.25
N ILE A 9 3.56 -18.39 -4.10
CA ILE A 9 3.93 -18.99 -2.80
C ILE A 9 4.88 -20.18 -2.97
N ASP A 10 6.17 -19.90 -2.81
CA ASP A 10 7.12 -20.75 -2.08
C ASP A 10 7.46 -20.03 -0.76
N VAL A 11 6.44 -19.74 0.05
CA VAL A 11 6.64 -19.22 1.40
C VAL A 11 6.78 -20.42 2.34
N GLY A 12 8.03 -20.85 2.54
CA GLY A 12 8.44 -21.66 3.68
C GLY A 12 8.79 -23.12 3.41
N ASN A 13 10.08 -23.39 3.20
CA ASN A 13 10.79 -24.39 4.00
C ASN A 13 12.29 -24.11 3.97
N ASN A 14 12.73 -23.33 4.95
CA ASN A 14 14.14 -23.22 5.29
C ASN A 14 14.52 -24.50 6.06
N THR A 15 14.83 -25.57 5.34
CA THR A 15 15.54 -26.73 5.90
C THR A 15 16.86 -26.86 5.17
N ASN A 16 17.92 -26.57 5.91
CA ASN A 16 19.31 -26.91 5.60
C ASN A 16 19.40 -28.23 4.82
N ASN A 17 19.91 -28.16 3.59
CA ASN A 17 20.67 -29.27 3.03
C ASN A 17 21.63 -28.72 1.97
N GLU A 18 22.90 -28.76 2.33
CA GLU A 18 24.01 -28.66 1.40
C GLU A 18 23.97 -29.83 0.40
N ASN A 19 24.46 -29.55 -0.80
CA ASN A 19 24.80 -30.46 -1.90
C ASN A 19 23.69 -30.83 -2.90
N GLY A 20 23.85 -30.32 -4.13
CA GLY A 20 23.17 -30.87 -5.31
C GLY A 20 23.05 -29.85 -6.43
N GLU A 21 23.86 -30.03 -7.48
CA GLU A 21 23.81 -29.31 -8.74
C GLU A 21 22.40 -29.29 -9.37
N GLY A 22 21.98 -28.12 -9.87
CA GLY A 22 20.73 -27.95 -10.60
C GLY A 22 20.15 -26.56 -10.40
N GLY A 23 20.59 -25.60 -11.22
CA GLY A 23 20.08 -24.22 -11.22
C GLY A 23 18.59 -24.18 -11.53
N ILE A 24 17.76 -24.09 -10.49
CA ILE A 24 16.35 -23.75 -10.58
C ILE A 24 16.24 -22.23 -10.37
N ASN A 25 15.71 -21.54 -11.38
CA ASN A 25 15.53 -20.10 -11.46
C ASN A 25 14.93 -19.50 -10.17
N LYS A 26 15.72 -18.67 -9.48
CA LYS A 26 15.32 -17.86 -8.30
C LYS A 26 14.49 -16.61 -8.66
N ASN A 27 13.61 -16.67 -9.66
CA ASN A 27 12.82 -15.51 -10.13
C ASN A 27 11.31 -15.81 -10.22
N ASN A 28 10.72 -16.34 -9.14
CA ASN A 28 9.26 -16.59 -9.06
C ASN A 28 8.49 -15.34 -8.62
N GLY A 29 8.76 -14.18 -9.23
CA GLY A 29 8.01 -12.95 -9.01
C GLY A 29 6.85 -12.82 -9.99
N LEU A 30 5.74 -12.21 -9.56
CA LEU A 30 4.64 -11.84 -10.44
C LEU A 30 5.11 -10.74 -11.41
N SER A 31 5.02 -10.98 -12.73
CA SER A 31 5.46 -10.01 -13.73
C SER A 31 4.39 -8.95 -14.04
N PRO A 32 4.76 -7.75 -14.52
CA PRO A 32 3.82 -6.72 -14.95
C PRO A 32 2.78 -7.22 -15.96
N ALA A 33 3.22 -8.03 -16.94
CA ALA A 33 2.33 -8.61 -17.95
C ALA A 33 1.33 -9.62 -17.36
N ALA A 34 1.75 -10.41 -16.37
CA ALA A 34 0.88 -11.37 -15.73
C ALA A 34 -0.20 -10.68 -14.88
N ILE A 35 0.18 -9.69 -14.08
CA ILE A 35 -0.77 -9.01 -13.18
C ILE A 35 -1.78 -8.16 -13.96
N ILE A 36 -1.37 -7.48 -15.04
CA ILE A 36 -2.32 -6.72 -15.87
C ILE A 36 -3.30 -7.66 -16.58
N TYR A 37 -2.84 -8.83 -17.06
CA TYR A 37 -3.70 -9.83 -17.65
C TYR A 37 -4.75 -10.32 -16.65
N ILE A 38 -4.32 -10.67 -15.43
CA ILE A 38 -5.22 -11.12 -14.36
C ILE A 38 -6.24 -10.05 -14.02
N ARG A 39 -5.80 -8.80 -13.83
CA ARG A 39 -6.69 -7.67 -13.52
C ARG A 39 -7.69 -7.40 -14.63
N THR A 40 -7.26 -7.41 -15.88
CA THR A 40 -8.14 -7.22 -17.04
C THR A 40 -9.16 -8.36 -17.14
N LEU A 41 -8.75 -9.60 -16.88
CA LEU A 41 -9.65 -10.74 -16.86
C LEU A 41 -10.71 -10.62 -15.76
N CYS A 42 -10.30 -10.20 -14.55
CA CYS A 42 -11.22 -9.96 -13.44
C CYS A 42 -12.23 -8.85 -13.78
N ASP A 43 -11.75 -7.73 -14.33
CA ASP A 43 -12.61 -6.62 -14.76
C ASP A 43 -13.63 -7.10 -15.79
N MET A 44 -13.20 -7.85 -16.82
CA MET A 44 -14.10 -8.42 -17.84
C MET A 44 -15.18 -9.34 -17.22
N ILE A 45 -14.82 -10.14 -16.22
CA ILE A 45 -15.78 -11.04 -15.53
C ILE A 45 -16.80 -10.21 -14.75
N VAL A 46 -16.34 -9.21 -13.98
CA VAL A 46 -17.20 -8.34 -13.16
C VAL A 46 -18.16 -7.54 -14.05
N THR A 47 -17.67 -6.97 -15.15
CA THR A 47 -18.49 -6.14 -16.06
C THR A 47 -19.35 -6.95 -17.03
N SER A 48 -19.14 -8.26 -17.14
CA SER A 48 -19.90 -9.10 -18.08
C SER A 48 -21.39 -9.13 -17.73
N SER A 49 -22.24 -8.74 -18.66
CA SER A 49 -23.70 -8.86 -18.53
C SER A 49 -24.22 -10.28 -18.86
N SER A 50 -23.39 -11.11 -19.49
CA SER A 50 -23.77 -12.48 -19.91
C SER A 50 -23.57 -13.53 -18.81
N LEU A 51 -22.84 -13.19 -17.75
CA LEU A 51 -22.57 -14.06 -16.61
C LEU A 51 -23.49 -13.71 -15.44
N SER A 52 -24.09 -14.73 -14.83
CA SER A 52 -24.76 -14.57 -13.54
C SER A 52 -23.75 -14.32 -12.41
N ASP A 53 -24.18 -13.67 -11.34
CA ASP A 53 -23.32 -13.36 -10.18
C ASP A 53 -22.65 -14.62 -9.59
N VAL A 54 -23.35 -15.76 -9.56
CA VAL A 54 -22.79 -17.04 -9.11
C VAL A 54 -21.64 -17.52 -10.00
N ARG A 55 -21.79 -17.39 -11.32
CA ARG A 55 -20.72 -17.74 -12.27
C ARG A 55 -19.54 -16.78 -12.17
N LYS A 56 -19.80 -15.48 -11.99
CA LYS A 56 -18.74 -14.48 -11.78
C LYS A 56 -17.92 -14.81 -10.54
N SER A 57 -18.58 -15.03 -9.41
CA SER A 57 -17.92 -15.41 -8.16
C SER A 57 -17.10 -16.70 -8.30
N THR A 58 -17.65 -17.72 -8.98
CA THR A 58 -16.94 -18.99 -9.22
C THR A 58 -15.68 -18.77 -10.06
N LEU A 59 -15.77 -18.02 -11.16
CA LEU A 59 -14.61 -17.72 -12.02
C LEU A 59 -13.57 -16.88 -11.28
N LEU A 60 -13.98 -15.83 -10.57
CA LEU A 60 -13.09 -14.97 -9.79
C LEU A 60 -12.34 -15.77 -8.72
N SER A 61 -13.02 -16.63 -7.96
CA SER A 61 -12.39 -17.49 -6.94
C SER A 61 -11.40 -18.52 -7.51
N SER A 62 -11.49 -18.80 -8.81
CA SER A 62 -10.55 -19.68 -9.53
C SER A 62 -9.30 -18.96 -10.01
N ILE A 63 -9.36 -17.63 -10.15
CA ILE A 63 -8.28 -16.78 -10.65
C ILE A 63 -7.54 -16.12 -9.49
N VAL A 64 -8.31 -15.43 -8.64
CA VAL A 64 -7.86 -14.64 -7.50
C VAL A 64 -7.93 -15.51 -6.25
N PRO A 65 -6.86 -15.54 -5.43
CA PRO A 65 -6.89 -16.27 -4.19
C PRO A 65 -7.75 -15.55 -3.15
N ASP A 66 -7.96 -16.18 -2.00
CA ASP A 66 -8.60 -15.51 -0.87
C ASP A 66 -7.78 -14.29 -0.40
N VAL A 67 -8.42 -13.40 0.35
CA VAL A 67 -7.84 -12.11 0.76
C VAL A 67 -6.55 -12.26 1.56
N THR A 68 -6.44 -13.31 2.38
CA THR A 68 -5.26 -13.57 3.22
C THR A 68 -4.06 -13.85 2.35
N VAL A 69 -4.21 -14.76 1.39
CA VAL A 69 -3.17 -15.07 0.42
C VAL A 69 -2.85 -13.84 -0.43
N LEU A 70 -3.85 -13.11 -0.93
CA LEU A 70 -3.62 -11.91 -1.73
C LEU A 70 -2.86 -10.82 -0.94
N GLY A 71 -3.19 -10.66 0.35
CA GLY A 71 -2.48 -9.77 1.26
C GLY A 71 -1.01 -10.16 1.44
N GLN A 72 -0.71 -11.45 1.59
CA GLN A 72 0.67 -11.95 1.64
C GLN A 72 1.44 -11.66 0.33
N VAL A 73 0.78 -11.86 -0.82
CA VAL A 73 1.36 -11.55 -2.13
C VAL A 73 1.66 -10.06 -2.27
N LEU A 74 0.75 -9.20 -1.82
CA LEU A 74 0.96 -7.75 -1.78
C LEU A 74 2.14 -7.37 -0.89
N GLN A 75 2.18 -7.87 0.35
CA GLN A 75 3.28 -7.59 1.28
C GLN A 75 4.62 -8.04 0.73
N HIS A 76 4.70 -9.25 0.18
CA HIS A 76 5.92 -9.74 -0.45
C HIS A 76 6.37 -8.85 -1.63
N SER A 77 5.41 -8.37 -2.41
CA SER A 77 5.71 -7.50 -3.56
C SER A 77 6.19 -6.12 -3.13
N ILE A 78 5.68 -5.59 -2.00
CA ILE A 78 6.14 -4.33 -1.40
C ILE A 78 7.53 -4.50 -0.79
N SER A 79 7.78 -5.57 -0.03
CA SER A 79 9.13 -5.84 0.50
C SER A 79 10.16 -5.98 -0.63
N LYS A 80 9.79 -6.60 -1.75
CA LYS A 80 10.66 -6.65 -2.92
C LYS A 80 10.93 -5.27 -3.53
N LEU A 81 9.93 -4.38 -3.54
CA LEU A 81 10.11 -2.99 -3.99
C LEU A 81 11.08 -2.25 -3.07
N GLN A 82 10.95 -2.42 -1.75
CA GLN A 82 11.86 -1.84 -0.75
C GLN A 82 13.29 -2.33 -0.95
N THR A 83 13.51 -3.64 -1.15
CA THR A 83 14.85 -4.18 -1.43
C THR A 83 15.46 -3.60 -2.72
N ILE A 84 14.66 -3.38 -3.77
CA ILE A 84 15.16 -2.75 -5.01
C ILE A 84 15.65 -1.32 -4.74
N ARG A 85 14.98 -0.57 -3.86
CA ARG A 85 15.39 0.79 -3.47
C ARG A 85 16.66 0.79 -2.62
N GLU A 86 16.74 -0.10 -1.64
CA GLU A 86 17.94 -0.26 -0.81
C GLU A 86 19.16 -0.63 -1.67
N GLU A 87 18.99 -1.47 -2.69
CA GLU A 87 20.06 -1.79 -3.65
C GLU A 87 20.55 -0.54 -4.43
N VAL A 88 19.68 0.43 -4.71
CA VAL A 88 20.05 1.69 -5.40
C VAL A 88 20.82 2.59 -4.45
N ASP A 89 20.32 2.78 -3.23
CA ASP A 89 20.97 3.62 -2.22
C ASP A 89 22.39 3.12 -1.89
N ASP A 90 22.58 1.80 -1.83
CA ASP A 90 23.91 1.19 -1.63
C ASP A 90 24.84 1.39 -2.84
N MET A 91 24.29 1.48 -4.05
CA MET A 91 25.05 1.68 -5.27
C MET A 91 25.46 3.14 -5.50
N GLU A 92 24.64 4.12 -5.13
CA GLU A 92 24.98 5.54 -5.26
C GLU A 92 26.19 5.97 -4.41
N VAL A 93 26.61 5.12 -3.46
CA VAL A 93 27.84 5.30 -2.66
C VAL A 93 29.11 4.93 -3.43
N ASP A 94 29.00 4.19 -4.55
CA ASP A 94 30.12 3.80 -5.39
C ASP A 94 30.28 4.75 -6.61
N ASP A 95 31.46 5.35 -6.76
CA ASP A 95 31.75 6.36 -7.80
C ASP A 95 31.72 5.78 -9.25
N ASP A 96 31.56 4.47 -9.41
CA ASP A 96 31.65 3.74 -10.70
C ASP A 96 30.29 3.24 -11.25
N VAL A 97 29.17 3.76 -10.73
CA VAL A 97 27.83 3.42 -11.25
C VAL A 97 27.65 3.96 -12.68
N THR A 98 27.43 3.05 -13.62
CA THR A 98 27.13 3.43 -15.01
C THR A 98 25.68 3.90 -15.15
N GLN A 99 25.43 4.85 -16.05
CA GLN A 99 24.08 5.30 -16.41
C GLN A 99 23.17 4.12 -16.82
N GLU A 100 23.74 3.09 -17.46
CA GLU A 100 23.01 1.88 -17.86
C GLU A 100 22.52 1.07 -16.65
N ALA A 101 23.34 0.98 -15.59
CA ALA A 101 22.93 0.35 -14.34
C ALA A 101 21.75 1.11 -13.72
N LEU A 102 21.85 2.44 -13.58
CA LEU A 102 20.79 3.27 -13.00
C LEU A 102 19.46 3.11 -13.75
N THR A 103 19.47 3.22 -15.09
CA THR A 103 18.26 3.01 -15.91
C THR A 103 17.66 1.61 -15.78
N THR A 104 18.50 0.60 -15.51
CA THR A 104 18.03 -0.77 -15.27
C THR A 104 17.34 -0.90 -13.91
N PHE A 105 17.80 -0.17 -12.89
CA PHE A 105 17.16 -0.14 -11.57
C PHE A 105 15.83 0.59 -11.60
N GLU A 106 15.78 1.78 -12.20
CA GLU A 106 14.53 2.54 -12.40
C GLU A 106 13.47 1.65 -13.08
N ALA A 107 13.85 0.93 -14.15
CA ALA A 107 12.93 0.03 -14.85
C ALA A 107 12.44 -1.16 -13.98
N LYS A 108 13.28 -1.66 -13.06
CA LYS A 108 12.89 -2.73 -12.11
C LYS A 108 11.97 -2.18 -11.02
N GLU A 109 12.27 -1.02 -10.48
CA GLU A 109 11.46 -0.33 -9.47
C GLU A 109 10.06 -0.03 -10.04
N ASP A 110 10.01 0.59 -11.21
CA ASP A 110 8.76 0.88 -11.94
C ASP A 110 7.95 -0.39 -12.18
N ALA A 111 8.59 -1.47 -12.64
CA ALA A 111 7.93 -2.75 -12.88
C ALA A 111 7.35 -3.35 -11.59
N GLN A 112 8.07 -3.25 -10.47
CA GLN A 112 7.63 -3.79 -9.20
C GLN A 112 6.54 -2.92 -8.54
N CYS A 113 6.66 -1.59 -8.64
CA CYS A 113 5.63 -0.63 -8.24
C CYS A 113 4.34 -0.87 -9.02
N PHE A 114 4.44 -1.06 -10.35
CA PHE A 114 3.32 -1.42 -11.21
C PHE A 114 2.61 -2.69 -10.74
N VAL A 115 3.36 -3.72 -10.35
CA VAL A 115 2.79 -4.96 -9.81
C VAL A 115 2.02 -4.71 -8.52
N CYS A 116 2.61 -3.96 -7.58
CA CYS A 116 1.96 -3.60 -6.31
C CYS A 116 0.66 -2.81 -6.55
N LEU A 117 0.68 -1.83 -7.45
CA LEU A 117 -0.49 -1.04 -7.83
C LEU A 117 -1.64 -1.89 -8.36
N HIS A 118 -1.34 -2.88 -9.22
CA HIS A 118 -2.37 -3.75 -9.74
C HIS A 118 -2.89 -4.76 -8.72
N LEU A 119 -2.05 -5.21 -7.78
CA LEU A 119 -2.50 -6.01 -6.63
C LEU A 119 -3.44 -5.21 -5.72
N LEU A 120 -3.09 -3.96 -5.40
CA LEU A 120 -3.97 -3.04 -4.66
C LEU A 120 -5.31 -2.84 -5.38
N LYS A 121 -5.28 -2.65 -6.70
CA LYS A 121 -6.50 -2.52 -7.52
C LYS A 121 -7.37 -3.76 -7.46
N LEU A 122 -6.81 -4.97 -7.54
CA LEU A 122 -7.57 -6.22 -7.38
C LEU A 122 -8.31 -6.27 -6.05
N CYS A 123 -7.70 -5.74 -4.98
CA CYS A 123 -8.33 -5.67 -3.65
C CYS A 123 -9.38 -4.56 -3.54
N SER A 124 -9.27 -3.52 -4.37
CA SER A 124 -10.08 -2.30 -4.30
C SER A 124 -11.26 -2.26 -5.28
N VAL A 125 -11.50 -3.30 -6.10
CA VAL A 125 -12.55 -3.26 -7.13
C VAL A 125 -13.94 -3.24 -6.48
N ASN A 126 -14.37 -2.03 -6.18
CA ASN A 126 -15.68 -1.59 -5.74
C ASN A 126 -15.93 -0.21 -6.37
N ASN A 127 -15.93 -0.11 -7.70
CA ASN A 127 -16.39 1.11 -8.38
C ASN A 127 -17.81 0.88 -8.88
N GLY A 128 -18.75 1.13 -7.97
CA GLY A 128 -20.16 1.30 -8.27
C GLY A 128 -20.36 2.45 -9.25
N GLY A 129 -20.45 2.12 -10.53
CA GLY A 129 -21.11 2.93 -11.54
C GLY A 129 -22.54 2.43 -11.72
N ASN A 130 -23.44 2.76 -10.78
CA ASN A 130 -24.91 2.71 -10.82
C ASN A 130 -25.67 1.55 -11.53
N ASN A 131 -25.06 0.48 -12.07
CA ASN A 131 -25.76 -0.57 -12.82
C ASN A 131 -24.97 -1.87 -13.10
N VAL A 132 -23.86 -2.20 -12.42
CA VAL A 132 -23.01 -3.34 -12.86
C VAL A 132 -22.50 -4.19 -11.70
N SER A 133 -23.25 -5.25 -11.36
CA SER A 133 -22.90 -6.44 -10.54
C SER A 133 -22.49 -6.24 -9.08
N ASN A 134 -23.10 -7.00 -8.17
CA ASN A 134 -22.77 -7.03 -6.73
C ASN A 134 -21.57 -7.96 -6.40
N VAL A 135 -20.72 -8.27 -7.39
CA VAL A 135 -19.64 -9.26 -7.24
C VAL A 135 -18.30 -8.55 -7.28
N ASN A 136 -17.57 -8.64 -6.17
CA ASN A 136 -16.23 -8.06 -6.04
C ASN A 136 -15.17 -9.08 -6.42
N VAL A 137 -14.03 -8.58 -6.90
CA VAL A 137 -12.87 -9.41 -7.26
C VAL A 137 -12.31 -10.13 -6.03
N VAL A 138 -12.27 -9.42 -4.90
CA VAL A 138 -11.93 -9.96 -3.58
C VAL A 138 -13.16 -9.86 -2.70
N ASP A 139 -13.52 -10.98 -2.06
CA ASP A 139 -14.65 -11.03 -1.15
C ASP A 139 -14.28 -10.41 0.20
N LEU A 140 -14.53 -9.11 0.32
CA LEU A 140 -14.43 -8.35 1.56
C LEU A 140 -15.77 -8.31 2.31
N ARG A 141 -16.71 -9.24 2.09
CA ARG A 141 -17.98 -9.23 2.83
C ARG A 141 -17.84 -9.75 4.25
N GLU A 142 -16.88 -10.63 4.48
CA GLU A 142 -16.60 -11.19 5.80
C GLU A 142 -15.78 -10.21 6.65
N GLU A 143 -16.25 -9.92 7.87
CA GLU A 143 -15.61 -9.03 8.83
C GLU A 143 -14.11 -9.37 9.06
N GLY A 144 -13.79 -10.65 9.26
CA GLY A 144 -12.41 -11.09 9.53
C GLY A 144 -11.48 -10.79 8.34
N SER A 145 -11.96 -11.08 7.14
CA SER A 145 -11.30 -10.78 5.87
C SER A 145 -11.05 -9.27 5.69
N ARG A 146 -12.05 -8.43 6.01
CA ARG A 146 -11.91 -6.97 5.98
C ARG A 146 -10.89 -6.44 6.98
N ARG A 147 -10.96 -6.88 8.24
CA ARG A 147 -10.03 -6.44 9.29
C ARG A 147 -8.59 -6.81 8.97
N HIS A 148 -8.37 -8.04 8.50
CA HIS A 148 -7.05 -8.48 8.11
C HIS A 148 -6.49 -7.63 6.96
N PHE A 149 -7.30 -7.39 5.93
CA PHE A 149 -6.90 -6.57 4.80
C PHE A 149 -6.65 -5.10 5.20
N SER A 150 -7.57 -4.50 5.95
CA SER A 150 -7.44 -3.14 6.50
C SER A 150 -6.15 -3.01 7.33
N SER A 151 -5.83 -3.99 8.16
CA SER A 151 -4.57 -4.03 8.91
C SER A 151 -3.36 -4.01 7.99
N ILE A 152 -3.33 -4.81 6.92
CA ILE A 152 -2.20 -4.81 5.97
C ILE A 152 -2.02 -3.42 5.34
N ILE A 153 -3.11 -2.83 4.86
CA ILE A 153 -3.09 -1.51 4.23
C ILE A 153 -2.68 -0.42 5.24
N HIS A 154 -3.15 -0.52 6.48
CA HIS A 154 -2.74 0.40 7.55
C HIS A 154 -1.23 0.34 7.79
N HIS A 155 -0.63 -0.86 7.82
CA HIS A 155 0.83 -1.00 7.98
C HIS A 155 1.59 -0.37 6.80
N ILE A 156 1.13 -0.60 5.57
CA ILE A 156 1.73 0.01 4.37
C ILE A 156 1.68 1.54 4.48
N LEU A 157 0.52 2.12 4.83
CA LEU A 157 0.39 3.57 4.91
C LEU A 157 1.17 4.20 6.07
N CYS A 158 1.40 3.47 7.16
CA CYS A 158 2.20 3.94 8.30
C CYS A 158 3.72 3.82 8.09
N ASP A 159 4.17 2.94 7.19
CA ASP A 159 5.60 2.68 6.95
C ASP A 159 6.22 3.80 6.11
N SER A 160 7.11 4.61 6.70
CA SER A 160 7.81 5.72 6.03
C SER A 160 8.51 5.33 4.74
N GLU A 161 8.94 4.07 4.61
CA GLU A 161 9.66 3.55 3.45
C GLU A 161 8.75 3.10 2.31
N THR A 162 7.42 3.14 2.50
CA THR A 162 6.48 2.87 1.42
C THR A 162 6.65 3.88 0.29
N HIS A 163 6.85 3.36 -0.92
CA HIS A 163 7.03 4.12 -2.14
C HIS A 163 5.80 5.02 -2.42
N GLU A 164 6.03 6.29 -2.76
CA GLU A 164 4.99 7.33 -2.98
C GLU A 164 3.89 6.88 -3.95
N GLY A 165 4.28 6.28 -5.08
CA GLY A 165 3.35 5.74 -6.08
C GLY A 165 2.35 4.70 -5.56
N LEU A 166 2.53 4.14 -4.35
CA LEU A 166 1.58 3.21 -3.73
C LEU A 166 0.58 3.87 -2.78
N VAL A 167 0.79 5.13 -2.37
CA VAL A 167 -0.02 5.81 -1.36
C VAL A 167 -1.47 5.93 -1.81
N GLU A 168 -1.73 6.49 -3.00
CA GLU A 168 -3.09 6.62 -3.55
C GLU A 168 -3.81 5.27 -3.63
N GLY A 169 -3.15 4.26 -4.20
CA GLY A 169 -3.68 2.91 -4.33
C GLY A 169 -4.01 2.27 -2.97
N SER A 170 -3.19 2.54 -1.96
CA SER A 170 -3.36 2.04 -0.60
C SER A 170 -4.52 2.75 0.11
N VAL A 171 -4.67 4.07 -0.02
CA VAL A 171 -5.83 4.79 0.54
C VAL A 171 -7.14 4.33 -0.11
N HIS A 172 -7.13 4.08 -1.42
CA HIS A 172 -8.28 3.48 -2.12
C HIS A 172 -8.63 2.09 -1.59
N ALA A 173 -7.62 1.24 -1.37
CA ALA A 173 -7.79 -0.08 -0.78
C ALA A 173 -8.32 -0.01 0.66
N LEU A 174 -7.82 0.94 1.47
CA LEU A 174 -8.30 1.18 2.82
C LEU A 174 -9.77 1.56 2.81
N SER A 175 -10.16 2.52 1.97
CA SER A 175 -11.54 2.95 1.81
C SER A 175 -12.46 1.78 1.45
N ALA A 176 -12.05 0.92 0.51
CA ALA A 176 -12.81 -0.26 0.10
C ALA A 176 -12.97 -1.33 1.21
N SER A 177 -12.14 -1.30 2.25
CA SER A 177 -12.21 -2.21 3.40
C SER A 177 -13.18 -1.78 4.51
N HIS A 178 -13.65 -0.54 4.46
CA HIS A 178 -14.59 0.03 5.43
C HIS A 178 -16.03 0.05 4.90
N GLU A 179 -17.00 -0.20 5.78
CA GLU A 179 -18.43 -0.18 5.42
C GLU A 179 -19.00 1.23 5.37
N ASP A 180 -18.40 2.18 6.11
CA ASP A 180 -18.87 3.55 6.23
C ASP A 180 -17.72 4.57 6.22
N GLU A 181 -18.04 5.79 5.78
CA GLU A 181 -17.08 6.90 5.65
C GLU A 181 -16.49 7.34 7.00
N SER A 182 -17.21 7.17 8.12
CA SER A 182 -16.72 7.60 9.44
C SER A 182 -15.61 6.68 9.92
N SER A 183 -15.82 5.37 9.81
CA SER A 183 -14.80 4.36 10.14
C SER A 183 -13.57 4.50 9.25
N PHE A 184 -13.76 4.78 7.96
CA PHE A 184 -12.65 5.08 7.06
C PHE A 184 -11.84 6.31 7.51
N LEU A 185 -12.51 7.43 7.82
CA LEU A 185 -11.84 8.64 8.30
C LEU A 185 -11.12 8.44 9.64
N LEU A 186 -11.67 7.61 10.53
CA LEU A 186 -11.01 7.24 11.79
C LEU A 186 -9.69 6.51 11.51
N SER A 187 -9.69 5.48 10.67
CA SER A 187 -8.45 4.79 10.27
C SER A 187 -7.43 5.73 9.64
N VAL A 188 -7.89 6.65 8.77
CA VAL A 188 -6.99 7.67 8.19
C VAL A 188 -6.42 8.57 9.28
N SER A 189 -7.23 8.99 10.26
CA SER A 189 -6.74 9.79 11.39
C SER A 189 -5.69 9.06 12.23
N GLU A 190 -5.84 7.76 12.45
CA GLU A 190 -4.87 6.92 13.15
C GLU A 190 -3.54 6.85 12.38
N ILE A 191 -3.61 6.61 11.07
CA ILE A 191 -2.45 6.61 10.18
C ILE A 191 -1.74 7.96 10.21
N ILE A 192 -2.47 9.06 10.08
CA ILE A 192 -1.90 10.40 10.07
C ILE A 192 -1.22 10.74 11.39
N ALA A 193 -1.76 10.30 12.53
CA ALA A 193 -1.13 10.49 13.84
C ALA A 193 0.20 9.73 13.98
N ILE A 194 0.40 8.65 13.21
CA ILE A 194 1.65 7.88 13.17
C ILE A 194 2.63 8.49 12.16
N VAL A 195 2.14 8.89 10.97
CA VAL A 195 2.95 9.41 9.86
C VAL A 195 3.46 10.82 10.15
N VAL A 196 2.60 11.67 10.69
CA VAL A 196 2.95 13.04 11.09
C VAL A 196 3.20 12.98 12.58
N ASP A 197 4.47 13.00 12.99
CA ASP A 197 4.81 13.07 14.40
C ASP A 197 4.33 14.41 14.96
N THR A 198 3.13 14.40 15.53
CA THR A 198 2.48 15.57 16.13
C THR A 198 2.98 15.84 17.55
N HIS A 199 3.98 15.08 18.03
CA HIS A 199 4.71 15.47 19.23
C HIS A 199 5.51 16.74 18.93
N GLU A 200 4.84 17.87 19.12
CA GLU A 200 5.46 19.08 19.64
C GLU A 200 6.18 18.67 20.93
N GLU A 201 7.42 18.20 20.81
CA GLU A 201 8.39 18.50 21.87
C GLU A 201 8.48 20.02 21.89
N GLU A 202 7.65 20.60 22.76
CA GLU A 202 7.86 21.91 23.32
C GLU A 202 9.37 22.10 23.42
N SER A 203 9.88 23.08 22.69
CA SER A 203 11.20 23.63 22.94
C SER A 203 11.15 24.35 24.30
N GLY A 204 10.90 23.58 25.36
CA GLY A 204 10.97 23.93 26.75
C GLY A 204 12.40 23.75 27.19
N SER A 205 13.03 24.88 27.46
CA SER A 205 14.31 25.02 28.13
C SER A 205 14.52 24.01 29.28
N GLY A 206 15.60 23.23 29.18
CA GLY A 206 16.44 22.75 30.30
C GLY A 206 15.78 21.91 31.40
N VAL A 207 16.30 20.69 31.60
CA VAL A 207 16.99 20.24 32.84
C VAL A 207 17.30 18.74 32.67
N ASP A 208 18.55 18.37 32.96
CA ASP A 208 19.04 16.99 33.06
C ASP A 208 18.10 16.08 33.86
N GLY A 209 17.69 14.94 33.29
CA GLY A 209 17.04 13.90 34.08
C GLY A 209 16.34 12.78 33.32
N GLY A 210 17.11 11.75 32.93
CA GLY A 210 16.61 10.36 32.87
C GLY A 210 15.99 9.89 31.55
N ALA A 211 16.69 8.97 30.90
CA ALA A 211 16.30 8.24 29.70
C ALA A 211 14.89 7.61 29.76
N ILE A 212 14.12 7.69 28.66
CA ILE A 212 13.93 6.64 27.65
C ILE A 212 13.22 7.29 26.45
N GLY A 213 13.89 7.31 25.30
CA GLY A 213 13.39 7.90 24.06
C GLY A 213 14.57 8.48 23.31
N SER A 214 15.04 7.77 22.28
CA SER A 214 16.07 8.25 21.38
C SER A 214 15.52 9.44 20.58
N GLY A 215 15.52 10.63 21.19
CA GLY A 215 15.19 11.91 20.56
C GLY A 215 16.27 12.27 19.55
N LYS A 216 16.28 11.58 18.41
CA LYS A 216 16.99 12.06 17.22
C LYS A 216 16.21 13.30 16.80
N LYS A 217 16.80 14.49 16.99
CA LYS A 217 16.22 15.74 16.49
C LYS A 217 15.93 15.54 15.01
N MET A 218 14.64 15.42 14.70
CA MET A 218 14.18 15.15 13.35
C MET A 218 14.56 16.33 12.46
N SER A 219 15.17 16.04 11.32
CA SER A 219 15.64 17.11 10.44
C SER A 219 14.44 17.88 9.89
N ARG A 220 14.65 19.14 9.53
CA ARG A 220 13.58 19.92 8.89
C ARG A 220 13.12 19.27 7.58
N SER A 221 14.03 18.59 6.86
CA SER A 221 13.70 17.85 5.63
C SER A 221 12.78 16.68 5.94
N ASP A 222 13.15 15.85 6.92
CA ASP A 222 12.37 14.68 7.34
C ASP A 222 10.96 15.11 7.79
N ARG A 223 10.85 16.27 8.47
CA ARG A 223 9.55 16.81 8.92
C ARG A 223 8.70 17.24 7.74
N MET A 224 9.31 17.86 6.75
CA MET A 224 8.61 18.22 5.52
C MET A 224 8.11 16.98 4.77
N GLU A 225 8.95 15.94 4.65
CA GLU A 225 8.59 14.68 4.00
C GLU A 225 7.39 14.00 4.68
N GLN A 226 7.38 13.94 6.02
CA GLN A 226 6.22 13.43 6.77
C GLN A 226 4.96 14.26 6.52
N TYR A 227 5.06 15.59 6.50
CA TYR A 227 3.93 16.45 6.20
C TYR A 227 3.41 16.28 4.78
N LEU A 228 4.30 16.19 3.79
CA LEU A 228 3.93 15.95 2.39
C LEU A 228 3.20 14.63 2.23
N ARG A 229 3.72 13.57 2.84
CA ARG A 229 3.08 12.26 2.86
C ARG A 229 1.71 12.29 3.56
N GLY A 230 1.63 12.98 4.71
CA GLY A 230 0.38 13.17 5.43
C GLY A 230 -0.66 13.92 4.58
N ILE A 231 -0.25 14.97 3.87
CA ILE A 231 -1.09 15.73 2.94
C ILE A 231 -1.55 14.84 1.78
N GLU A 232 -0.68 14.02 1.21
CA GLU A 232 -1.04 13.10 0.13
C GLU A 232 -2.13 12.13 0.58
N ILE A 233 -1.94 11.47 1.73
CA ILE A 233 -2.93 10.56 2.33
C ILE A 233 -4.27 11.28 2.56
N ILE A 234 -4.23 12.48 3.17
CA ILE A 234 -5.44 13.28 3.42
C ILE A 234 -6.12 13.65 2.10
N SER A 235 -5.37 14.05 1.08
CA SER A 235 -5.91 14.49 -0.21
C SER A 235 -6.71 13.37 -0.87
N VAL A 236 -6.13 12.17 -0.95
CA VAL A 236 -6.81 11.00 -1.51
C VAL A 236 -8.02 10.57 -0.64
N ALA A 237 -7.90 10.66 0.68
CA ALA A 237 -9.02 10.35 1.59
C ALA A 237 -10.21 11.31 1.41
N LEU A 238 -9.93 12.61 1.19
CA LEU A 238 -10.96 13.61 0.94
C LEU A 238 -11.68 13.39 -0.38
N GLU A 239 -11.00 12.86 -1.42
CA GLU A 239 -11.66 12.49 -2.70
C GLU A 239 -12.70 11.37 -2.53
N LYS A 240 -12.49 10.48 -1.55
CA LYS A 240 -13.44 9.40 -1.21
C LYS A 240 -14.52 9.79 -0.21
N THR A 241 -14.39 10.96 0.40
CA THR A 241 -15.30 11.43 1.45
C THR A 241 -16.45 12.23 0.86
N SER A 242 -17.69 11.91 1.20
CA SER A 242 -18.83 12.66 0.71
C SER A 242 -18.96 14.03 1.39
N ARG A 243 -19.60 14.99 0.70
CA ARG A 243 -19.85 16.34 1.25
C ARG A 243 -20.66 16.34 2.56
N LYS A 244 -21.38 15.26 2.86
CA LYS A 244 -22.16 15.11 4.10
C LYS A 244 -21.27 15.04 5.35
N MET A 245 -20.00 14.65 5.18
CA MET A 245 -19.02 14.54 6.26
C MET A 245 -18.34 15.87 6.60
N SER A 246 -18.70 16.98 5.97
CA SER A 246 -18.10 18.31 6.21
C SER A 246 -18.16 18.81 7.65
N SER A 247 -19.05 18.26 8.48
CA SER A 247 -19.14 18.57 9.92
C SER A 247 -18.36 17.60 10.83
N ASN A 248 -17.71 16.58 10.26
CA ASN A 248 -16.94 15.59 11.00
C ASN A 248 -15.71 16.25 11.65
N ALA A 249 -15.51 16.01 12.95
CA ALA A 249 -14.43 16.59 13.74
C ALA A 249 -13.03 16.19 13.22
N ILE A 250 -12.89 15.00 12.64
CA ILE A 250 -11.63 14.50 12.07
C ILE A 250 -11.15 15.40 10.94
N LEU A 251 -12.05 15.90 10.10
CA LEU A 251 -11.69 16.79 8.99
C LEU A 251 -11.15 18.14 9.48
N ARG A 252 -11.55 18.58 10.68
CA ARG A 252 -10.97 19.77 11.32
C ARG A 252 -9.52 19.52 11.74
N ASN A 253 -9.22 18.32 12.25
CA ASN A 253 -7.85 17.93 12.59
C ASN A 253 -6.98 17.87 11.33
N PHE A 254 -7.49 17.30 10.23
CA PHE A 254 -6.79 17.31 8.94
C PHE A 254 -6.49 18.72 8.46
N SER A 255 -7.44 19.65 8.64
CA SER A 255 -7.22 21.06 8.30
C SER A 255 -6.08 21.68 9.10
N SER A 256 -5.96 21.36 10.40
CA SER A 256 -4.84 21.84 11.23
C SER A 256 -3.49 21.34 10.72
N ILE A 257 -3.40 20.07 10.32
CA ILE A 257 -2.17 19.46 9.80
C ILE A 257 -1.75 20.11 8.50
N ILE A 258 -2.70 20.30 7.57
CA ILE A 258 -2.44 21.00 6.29
C ILE A 258 -1.94 22.43 6.53
N LEU A 259 -2.57 23.16 7.46
CA LEU A 259 -2.16 24.53 7.78
C LEU A 259 -0.75 24.60 8.39
N ASN A 260 -0.42 23.67 9.28
CA ASN A 260 0.90 23.59 9.89
C ASN A 260 1.97 23.28 8.83
N ALA A 261 1.72 22.35 7.93
CA ALA A 261 2.63 22.02 6.83
C ALA A 261 2.91 23.23 5.91
N ILE A 262 1.87 23.99 5.54
CA ILE A 262 2.02 25.20 4.72
C ILE A 262 2.83 26.28 5.46
N THR A 263 2.61 26.43 6.76
CA THR A 263 3.30 27.43 7.59
C THR A 263 4.78 27.07 7.78
N ASP A 264 5.09 25.79 8.02
CA ASP A 264 6.46 25.29 8.13
C ASP A 264 7.21 25.33 6.78
N ALA A 265 6.51 25.29 5.65
CA ALA A 265 7.10 25.43 4.31
C ALA A 265 7.41 26.88 3.93
N SER A 266 6.80 27.88 4.59
CA SER A 266 6.88 29.30 4.22
C SER A 266 7.82 30.16 5.07
N LEU A 267 8.51 29.56 6.05
CA LEU A 267 9.51 30.18 6.93
C LEU A 267 10.95 29.71 6.65
#